data_AF-A0A2E5U901-F1
#
_entry.id   AF-A0A2E5U901-F1
#
_cell.length_a   1.000
_cell.length_b   1.000
_cell.length_c   1.000
_cell.angle_alpha   90.00
_cell.angle_beta   90.00
_cell.angle_gamma   90.00
#
_symmetry.space_group_name_H-M   'P 1'
#
loop_
_entity.id
_entity.type
_entity.pdbx_description
1 polymer ?
#
loop_
_entity_poly.entity_id
_entity_poly.type
_entity_poly.pdbx_seq_one_letter_code
_entity_poly.pdbx_strand_id
1 'polypeptide(L)'
;MNSASTLFSLQFYKGYINPSASGEQIVSIGKYFSIGLAVASIVIAPIFDQMQSIFEYLQKVNGFYSVPIIGVFLLGITTKRVPAMAAKMGIIVGLGLYVFFTFVNIKDVPAFFANGVGDLHWIHGYFISFLASIGVMLIIGYLAPKTEEEIAFSEKKTPSPVDMTPWPLAKKVSAGIFGATIAIYLLLTALSN
;
A
#
# COMPACT_ATOMS: atom_id res chain seq x y z
N MET A 1 13.96 10.45 1.78
CA MET A 1 15.20 9.89 2.39
C MET A 1 15.08 9.70 3.90
N ASN A 2 14.66 10.71 4.68
CA ASN A 2 14.55 10.58 6.15
C ASN A 2 13.61 9.46 6.61
N SER A 3 12.40 9.35 6.03
CA SER A 3 11.48 8.27 6.41
C SER A 3 12.02 6.87 6.12
N ALA A 4 12.68 6.67 4.97
CA ALA A 4 13.31 5.40 4.60
C ALA A 4 14.49 5.06 5.53
N SER A 5 15.27 6.08 5.91
CA SER A 5 16.36 5.97 6.88
C SER A 5 15.89 5.56 8.27
N THR A 6 14.84 6.21 8.78
CA THR A 6 14.24 5.86 10.07
C THR A 6 13.62 4.47 10.05
N LEU A 7 12.91 4.10 8.97
CA LEU A 7 12.37 2.76 8.81
C LEU A 7 13.49 1.72 8.80
N PHE A 8 14.55 1.94 8.01
CA PHE A 8 15.69 1.03 7.95
C PHE A 8 16.39 0.93 9.32
N SER A 9 16.72 2.04 9.97
CA SER A 9 17.50 2.02 11.20
C SER A 9 16.73 1.44 12.39
N LEU A 10 15.43 1.76 12.52
CA LEU A 10 14.60 1.27 13.62
C LEU A 10 14.00 -0.10 13.35
N GLN A 11 13.36 -0.30 12.18
CA GLN A 11 12.61 -1.52 11.91
C GLN A 11 13.51 -2.65 11.41
N PHE A 12 14.55 -2.36 10.62
CA PHE A 12 15.41 -3.38 10.05
C PHE A 12 16.70 -3.59 10.86
N TYR A 13 17.49 -2.54 11.03
CA TYR A 13 18.78 -2.64 11.73
C TYR A 13 18.59 -2.96 13.21
N LYS A 14 17.85 -2.14 13.97
CA LYS A 14 17.56 -2.47 15.38
C LYS A 14 16.65 -3.69 15.50
N GLY A 15 15.67 -3.85 14.62
CA GLY A 15 14.73 -4.98 14.70
C GLY A 15 15.36 -6.36 14.47
N TYR A 16 16.31 -6.48 13.54
CA TYR A 16 16.81 -7.78 13.08
C TYR A 16 18.34 -7.94 13.07
N ILE A 17 19.12 -6.86 12.93
CA ILE A 17 20.59 -6.95 12.80
C ILE A 17 21.28 -6.77 14.16
N ASN A 18 20.93 -5.71 14.88
CA ASN A 18 21.49 -5.39 16.19
C ASN A 18 20.40 -4.92 17.15
N PRO A 19 19.70 -5.85 17.82
CA PRO A 19 18.65 -5.55 18.80
C PRO A 19 19.07 -4.64 19.96
N SER A 20 20.35 -4.68 20.30
CA SER A 20 20.94 -3.92 21.40
C SER A 20 21.59 -2.61 20.94
N ALA A 21 21.34 -2.16 19.70
CA ALA A 21 21.95 -0.95 19.15
C ALA A 21 21.61 0.30 20.00
N SER A 22 22.63 1.11 20.29
CA SER A 22 22.47 2.39 20.98
C SER A 22 21.79 3.44 20.07
N GLY A 23 21.24 4.50 20.67
CA GLY A 23 20.62 5.60 19.91
C GLY A 23 21.57 6.23 18.89
N GLU A 24 22.84 6.42 19.27
CA GLU A 24 23.87 6.97 18.38
C GLU A 24 24.18 6.04 17.21
N GLN A 25 24.22 4.72 17.44
CA GLN A 25 24.42 3.73 16.38
C GLN A 25 23.25 3.72 15.38
N ILE A 26 22.01 3.80 15.88
CA ILE A 26 20.79 3.86 15.05
C ILE A 26 20.79 5.11 14.16
N VAL A 27 21.16 6.28 14.71
CA VAL A 27 21.24 7.52 13.94
C VAL A 27 22.36 7.43 12.89
N SER A 28 23.52 6.90 13.28
CA SER A 28 24.69 6.80 12.40
C SER A 28 24.40 5.86 11.22
N ILE A 29 23.85 4.67 11.46
CA ILE A 29 23.52 3.73 10.39
C ILE A 29 22.43 4.27 9.46
N GLY A 30 21.44 4.99 10.00
CA GLY A 30 20.43 5.68 9.19
C GLY A 30 21.06 6.73 8.26
N LYS A 31 22.03 7.50 8.75
CA LYS A 31 22.77 8.46 7.91
C LYS A 31 23.52 7.75 6.77
N TYR A 32 24.25 6.69 7.06
CA TYR A 32 24.97 5.93 6.03
C TYR A 32 24.03 5.31 4.99
N PHE A 33 22.91 4.72 5.44
CA PHE A 33 21.88 4.23 4.54
C PHE A 33 21.30 5.34 3.65
N SER A 34 21.07 6.53 4.21
CA SER A 34 20.57 7.69 3.46
C SER A 34 21.54 8.12 2.37
N ILE A 35 22.83 8.17 2.68
CA ILE A 35 23.88 8.52 1.71
C ILE A 35 23.92 7.46 0.59
N GLY A 36 23.91 6.17 0.95
CA GLY A 36 23.86 5.09 -0.04
C GLY A 36 22.63 5.18 -0.96
N LEU A 37 21.46 5.45 -0.38
CA LEU A 37 20.22 5.65 -1.13
C LEU A 37 20.29 6.87 -2.06
N ALA A 38 20.94 7.96 -1.63
CA ALA A 38 21.16 9.14 -2.47
C ALA A 38 22.02 8.81 -3.69
N VAL A 39 23.15 8.12 -3.47
CA VAL A 39 24.06 7.70 -4.54
C VAL A 39 23.35 6.76 -5.51
N ALA A 40 22.63 5.75 -5.00
CA ALA A 40 21.86 4.84 -5.85
C ALA A 40 20.80 5.59 -6.68
N SER A 41 20.13 6.59 -6.08
CA SER A 41 19.14 7.41 -6.80
C SER A 41 19.78 8.22 -7.92
N ILE A 42 20.97 8.80 -7.70
CA ILE A 42 21.72 9.54 -8.73
C ILE A 42 22.12 8.61 -9.89
N VAL A 43 22.54 7.38 -9.59
CA VAL A 43 22.92 6.39 -10.61
C VAL A 43 21.72 5.91 -11.43
N ILE A 44 20.55 5.76 -10.81
CA ILE A 44 19.34 5.28 -11.49
C ILE A 44 18.64 6.42 -12.26
N ALA A 45 18.80 7.68 -11.84
CA ALA A 45 18.12 8.83 -12.45
C ALA A 45 18.18 8.90 -14.00
N PRO A 46 19.32 8.62 -14.68
CA PRO A 46 19.39 8.64 -16.15
C PRO A 46 18.49 7.59 -16.82
N ILE A 47 18.17 6.49 -16.16
CA ILE A 47 17.28 5.45 -16.69
C ILE A 47 15.84 5.99 -16.81
N PHE A 48 15.44 6.88 -15.91
CA PHE A 48 14.11 7.48 -15.91
C PHE A 48 13.92 8.59 -16.94
N ASP A 49 15.00 9.23 -17.38
CA ASP A 49 14.97 10.28 -18.41
C ASP A 49 14.53 9.76 -19.79
N GLN A 50 14.69 8.45 -20.02
CA GLN A 50 14.27 7.80 -21.26
C GLN A 50 12.78 7.40 -21.28
N MET A 51 12.04 7.61 -20.19
CA MET A 51 10.64 7.20 -20.09
C MET A 51 9.69 8.30 -20.57
N GLN A 52 8.65 7.92 -21.33
CA GLN A 52 7.62 8.86 -21.81
C GLN A 52 6.85 9.55 -20.67
N SER A 53 6.62 8.84 -19.56
CA SER A 53 5.94 9.38 -18.39
C SER A 53 6.47 8.74 -17.10
N ILE A 54 7.29 9.49 -16.36
CA ILE A 54 7.75 9.10 -15.02
C ILE A 54 6.55 8.93 -14.08
N PHE A 55 5.50 9.73 -14.25
CA PHE A 55 4.29 9.64 -13.43
C PHE A 55 3.57 8.30 -13.60
N GLU A 56 3.41 7.80 -14.84
CA GLU A 56 2.81 6.48 -15.07
C GLU A 56 3.66 5.35 -14.49
N TYR A 57 4.97 5.43 -14.62
CA TYR A 57 5.86 4.45 -13.99
C TYR A 57 5.73 4.47 -12.47
N LEU A 58 5.74 5.67 -11.86
CA LEU A 58 5.54 5.80 -10.42
C LEU A 58 4.18 5.27 -9.97
N GLN A 59 3.12 5.49 -10.74
CA GLN A 59 1.81 4.88 -10.45
C GLN A 59 1.85 3.36 -10.53
N LYS A 60 2.53 2.77 -11.54
CA LYS A 60 2.73 1.32 -11.65
C LYS A 60 3.54 0.76 -10.49
N VAL A 61 4.57 1.47 -10.03
CA VAL A 61 5.35 1.05 -8.86
C VAL A 61 4.53 1.20 -7.59
N ASN A 62 3.76 2.28 -7.44
CA ASN A 62 2.90 2.49 -6.28
C ASN A 62 1.80 1.43 -6.17
N GLY A 63 1.17 1.07 -7.29
CA GLY A 63 0.16 0.01 -7.34
C GLY A 63 0.71 -1.35 -6.89
N PHE A 64 1.96 -1.65 -7.24
CA PHE A 64 2.62 -2.93 -6.96
C PHE A 64 2.57 -3.31 -5.48
N TYR A 65 2.94 -2.39 -4.60
CA TYR A 65 2.94 -2.63 -3.15
C TYR A 65 1.65 -2.16 -2.49
N SER A 66 1.01 -1.08 -2.97
CA SER A 66 -0.17 -0.51 -2.29
C SER A 66 -1.35 -1.45 -2.33
N VAL A 67 -1.60 -2.14 -3.45
CA VAL A 67 -2.75 -3.04 -3.63
C VAL A 67 -2.81 -4.17 -2.59
N PRO A 68 -1.78 -5.02 -2.43
CA PRO A 68 -1.82 -6.06 -1.40
C PRO A 68 -1.80 -5.48 0.03
N ILE A 69 -1.05 -4.39 0.25
CA ILE A 69 -0.95 -3.77 1.58
C ILE A 69 -2.31 -3.23 2.04
N ILE A 70 -3.07 -2.55 1.18
CA ILE A 70 -4.40 -2.05 1.55
C ILE A 70 -5.36 -3.20 1.88
N GLY A 71 -5.24 -4.35 1.21
CA GLY A 71 -6.04 -5.54 1.54
C GLY A 71 -5.73 -6.09 2.92
N VAL A 72 -4.43 -6.16 3.28
CA VAL A 72 -3.99 -6.58 4.61
C VAL A 72 -4.48 -5.62 5.69
N PHE A 73 -4.37 -4.31 5.48
CA PHE A 73 -4.87 -3.31 6.43
C PHE A 73 -6.39 -3.37 6.58
N LEU A 74 -7.11 -3.45 5.46
CA LEU A 74 -8.58 -3.55 5.48
C LEU A 74 -9.04 -4.75 6.29
N LEU A 75 -8.46 -5.93 6.03
CA LEU A 75 -8.79 -7.13 6.80
C LEU A 75 -8.28 -7.05 8.25
N GLY A 76 -7.11 -6.50 8.50
CA GLY A 76 -6.59 -6.31 9.85
C GLY A 76 -7.47 -5.43 10.74
N ILE A 77 -8.19 -4.46 10.15
CA ILE A 77 -9.14 -3.58 10.85
C ILE A 77 -10.52 -4.24 10.96
N THR A 78 -10.98 -4.90 9.90
CA THR A 78 -12.37 -5.42 9.81
C THR A 78 -12.54 -6.82 10.39
N THR A 79 -11.48 -7.62 10.49
CA THR A 79 -11.52 -8.99 11.03
C THR A 79 -10.37 -9.28 11.97
N LYS A 80 -10.69 -10.01 13.06
CA LYS A 80 -9.72 -10.43 14.07
C LYS A 80 -9.16 -11.83 13.80
N ARG A 81 -9.78 -12.59 12.88
CA ARG A 81 -9.54 -14.03 12.70
C ARG A 81 -8.44 -14.37 11.70
N VAL A 82 -8.03 -13.41 10.86
CA VAL A 82 -7.04 -13.65 9.80
C VAL A 82 -5.63 -13.75 10.41
N PRO A 83 -4.93 -14.90 10.28
CA PRO A 83 -3.59 -15.08 10.84
C PRO A 83 -2.51 -14.36 10.02
N ALA A 84 -1.33 -14.18 10.61
CA ALA A 84 -0.19 -13.55 9.93
C ALA A 84 0.24 -14.31 8.67
N MET A 85 0.09 -15.64 8.64
CA MET A 85 0.39 -16.44 7.46
C MET A 85 -0.56 -16.14 6.29
N ALA A 86 -1.84 -15.92 6.58
CA ALA A 86 -2.82 -15.52 5.56
C ALA A 86 -2.43 -14.18 4.93
N ALA A 87 -2.02 -13.20 5.74
CA ALA A 87 -1.54 -11.90 5.24
C ALA A 87 -0.31 -12.05 4.33
N LYS A 88 0.68 -12.87 4.71
CA LYS A 88 1.85 -13.15 3.87
C LYS A 88 1.45 -13.76 2.52
N MET A 89 0.58 -14.77 2.53
CA MET A 89 0.08 -15.40 1.30
C MET A 89 -0.75 -14.45 0.45
N GLY A 90 -1.60 -13.64 1.07
CA GLY A 90 -2.37 -12.60 0.40
C GLY A 90 -1.49 -11.58 -0.31
N ILE A 91 -0.37 -11.17 0.31
CA ILE A 91 0.61 -10.29 -0.34
C ILE A 91 1.24 -10.99 -1.54
N ILE A 92 1.70 -12.23 -1.40
CA ILE A 92 2.35 -12.98 -2.49
C ILE A 92 1.40 -13.13 -3.68
N VAL A 93 0.14 -13.53 -3.43
CA VAL A 93 -0.86 -13.73 -4.49
C VAL A 93 -1.26 -12.42 -5.13
N GLY A 94 -1.55 -11.38 -4.33
CA GLY A 94 -1.89 -10.06 -4.84
C GLY A 94 -0.76 -9.48 -5.69
N LEU A 95 0.48 -9.64 -5.25
CA LEU A 95 1.66 -9.19 -5.98
C LEU A 95 1.88 -9.99 -7.28
N GLY A 96 1.76 -11.32 -7.22
CA GLY A 96 1.93 -12.18 -8.38
C GLY A 96 0.90 -11.88 -9.48
N LEU A 97 -0.37 -11.70 -9.10
CA LEU A 97 -1.41 -11.30 -10.03
C LEU A 97 -1.21 -9.88 -10.57
N TYR A 98 -0.76 -8.95 -9.72
CA TYR A 98 -0.43 -7.60 -10.16
C TYR A 98 0.66 -7.60 -11.24
N VAL A 99 1.74 -8.36 -11.02
CA VAL A 99 2.82 -8.57 -11.99
C VAL A 99 2.25 -9.18 -13.28
N PHE A 100 1.44 -10.23 -13.15
CA PHE A 100 0.81 -10.87 -14.31
C PHE A 100 -0.01 -9.87 -15.14
N PHE A 101 -0.91 -9.10 -14.53
CA PHE A 101 -1.73 -8.12 -15.25
C PHE A 101 -0.92 -6.95 -15.80
N THR A 102 0.20 -6.59 -15.17
CA THR A 102 1.04 -5.48 -15.62
C THR A 102 1.94 -5.85 -16.80
N PHE A 103 2.49 -7.07 -16.82
CA PHE A 103 3.49 -7.47 -17.82
C PHE A 103 3.01 -8.50 -18.85
N VAL A 104 2.00 -9.30 -18.54
CA VAL A 104 1.44 -10.31 -19.45
C VAL A 104 0.06 -9.86 -19.95
N ASN A 105 -0.81 -9.51 -19.01
CA ASN A 105 -2.19 -9.05 -19.20
C ASN A 105 -3.12 -10.05 -19.94
N ILE A 106 -4.43 -9.83 -19.85
CA ILE A 106 -5.44 -10.60 -20.59
C ILE A 106 -5.79 -9.85 -21.87
N LYS A 107 -5.77 -10.55 -23.01
CA LYS A 107 -6.07 -9.99 -24.33
C LYS A 107 -7.51 -10.27 -24.73
N ASP A 108 -8.01 -9.49 -25.70
CA ASP A 108 -9.30 -9.68 -26.36
C ASP A 108 -10.49 -9.71 -25.38
N VAL A 109 -10.48 -8.79 -24.40
CA VAL A 109 -11.56 -8.69 -23.42
C VAL A 109 -12.75 -7.89 -23.97
N PRO A 110 -13.97 -8.06 -23.44
CA PRO A 110 -15.12 -7.27 -23.86
C PRO A 110 -14.84 -5.76 -23.77
N ALA A 111 -15.40 -4.97 -24.71
CA ALA A 111 -15.12 -3.53 -24.85
C ALA A 111 -15.30 -2.73 -23.54
N PHE A 112 -16.19 -3.17 -22.65
CA PHE A 112 -16.39 -2.56 -21.33
C PHE A 112 -15.15 -2.65 -20.41
N PHE A 113 -14.37 -3.73 -20.52
CA PHE A 113 -13.16 -3.98 -19.72
C PHE A 113 -11.87 -3.70 -20.48
N ALA A 114 -11.95 -3.47 -21.79
CA ALA A 114 -10.81 -3.28 -22.67
C ALA A 114 -10.20 -1.89 -22.52
N ASN A 115 -8.89 -1.81 -22.72
CA ASN A 115 -8.20 -0.57 -23.02
C ASN A 115 -8.32 -0.24 -24.52
N GLY A 116 -7.68 0.85 -24.96
CA GLY A 116 -7.73 1.31 -26.36
C GLY A 116 -7.19 0.33 -27.41
N VAL A 117 -6.64 -0.82 -27.01
CA VAL A 117 -6.06 -1.84 -27.89
C VAL A 117 -6.72 -3.21 -27.74
N GLY A 118 -7.75 -3.35 -26.90
CA GLY A 118 -8.48 -4.62 -26.67
C GLY A 118 -8.00 -5.46 -25.49
N ASP A 119 -6.91 -5.07 -24.82
CA ASP A 119 -6.40 -5.76 -23.62
C ASP A 119 -7.13 -5.29 -22.36
N LEU A 120 -7.13 -6.08 -21.29
CA LEU A 120 -7.71 -5.69 -20.02
C LEU A 120 -7.12 -4.37 -19.51
N HIS A 121 -7.99 -3.40 -19.22
CA HIS A 121 -7.55 -2.13 -18.67
C HIS A 121 -6.88 -2.34 -17.32
N TRP A 122 -5.73 -1.69 -17.11
CA TRP A 122 -4.85 -1.89 -15.95
C TRP A 122 -5.59 -1.73 -14.61
N ILE A 123 -6.56 -0.82 -14.54
CA ILE A 123 -7.36 -0.59 -13.32
C ILE A 123 -8.16 -1.83 -12.89
N HIS A 124 -8.66 -2.61 -13.85
CA HIS A 124 -9.38 -3.85 -13.56
C HIS A 124 -8.40 -4.93 -13.09
N GLY A 125 -7.21 -5.02 -13.69
CA GLY A 125 -6.15 -5.90 -13.21
C GLY A 125 -5.74 -5.61 -11.76
N TYR A 126 -5.69 -4.33 -11.37
CA TYR A 126 -5.38 -3.93 -9.99
C TYR A 126 -6.49 -4.34 -9.03
N PHE A 127 -7.74 -4.12 -9.43
CA PHE A 127 -8.90 -4.51 -8.64
C PHE A 127 -9.02 -6.03 -8.48
N ILE A 128 -8.76 -6.80 -9.53
CA ILE A 128 -8.75 -8.27 -9.46
C ILE A 128 -7.63 -8.76 -8.52
N SER A 129 -6.43 -8.17 -8.63
CA SER A 129 -5.31 -8.49 -7.74
C SER A 129 -5.64 -8.21 -6.27
N PHE A 130 -6.31 -7.09 -6.00
CA PHE A 130 -6.81 -6.74 -4.67
C PHE A 130 -7.82 -7.77 -4.14
N LEU A 131 -8.84 -8.11 -4.95
CA LEU A 131 -9.87 -9.07 -4.57
C LEU A 131 -9.29 -10.47 -4.35
N ALA A 132 -8.36 -10.90 -5.18
CA ALA A 132 -7.69 -12.19 -5.03
C ALA A 132 -6.83 -12.24 -3.75
N SER A 133 -6.12 -11.15 -3.45
CA SER A 133 -5.36 -11.00 -2.19
C SER A 133 -6.27 -11.16 -0.97
N ILE A 134 -7.40 -10.44 -0.95
CA ILE A 134 -8.42 -10.56 0.10
C ILE A 134 -9.04 -11.95 0.15
N GLY A 135 -9.39 -12.51 -1.01
CA GLY A 135 -10.00 -13.83 -1.12
C GLY A 135 -9.11 -14.90 -0.49
N VAL A 136 -7.81 -14.91 -0.81
CA VAL A 136 -6.84 -15.85 -0.22
C VAL A 136 -6.72 -15.62 1.29
N MET A 137 -6.66 -14.38 1.75
CA MET A 137 -6.61 -14.07 3.18
C MET A 137 -7.84 -14.58 3.94
N LEU A 138 -9.03 -14.40 3.37
CA LEU A 138 -10.28 -14.86 3.96
C LEU A 138 -10.41 -16.38 3.92
N ILE A 139 -10.01 -17.03 2.83
CA ILE A 139 -10.00 -18.50 2.71
C ILE A 139 -9.07 -19.10 3.78
N ILE A 140 -7.84 -18.61 3.89
CA ILE A 140 -6.90 -19.10 4.91
C ILE A 140 -7.41 -18.74 6.31
N GLY A 141 -7.95 -17.54 6.51
CA GLY A 141 -8.53 -17.13 7.79
C GLY A 141 -9.77 -17.93 8.20
N TYR A 142 -10.47 -18.56 7.24
CA TYR A 142 -11.56 -19.48 7.51
C TYR A 142 -11.08 -20.90 7.80
N LEU A 143 -10.10 -21.39 7.03
CA LEU A 143 -9.55 -22.76 7.16
C LEU A 143 -8.61 -22.91 8.37
N ALA A 144 -7.85 -21.87 8.67
CA ALA A 144 -6.87 -21.82 9.76
C ALA A 144 -6.98 -20.46 10.47
N PRO A 145 -8.10 -20.19 11.19
CA PRO A 145 -8.28 -18.95 11.93
C PRO A 145 -7.26 -18.81 13.06
N LYS A 146 -6.98 -17.57 13.46
CA LYS A 146 -6.22 -17.28 14.68
C LYS A 146 -6.85 -17.94 15.90
N THR A 147 -6.01 -18.40 16.83
CA THR A 147 -6.47 -18.90 18.12
C THR A 147 -6.96 -17.76 19.02
N GLU A 148 -7.77 -18.07 20.03
CA GLU A 148 -8.25 -17.08 21.00
C GLU A 148 -7.10 -16.36 21.72
N GLU A 149 -5.99 -17.06 21.99
CA GLU A 149 -4.78 -16.48 22.58
C GLU A 149 -4.10 -15.46 21.66
N GLU A 150 -3.99 -15.79 20.36
CA GLU A 150 -3.43 -14.88 19.36
C GLU A 150 -4.30 -13.63 19.16
N ILE A 151 -5.63 -13.80 19.23
CA ILE A 151 -6.58 -12.69 19.20
C ILE A 151 -6.39 -11.82 20.45
N ALA A 152 -6.40 -12.42 21.65
CA ALA A 152 -6.21 -11.69 22.90
C ALA A 152 -4.88 -10.93 22.95
N PHE A 153 -3.80 -11.52 22.41
CA PHE A 153 -2.51 -10.83 22.27
C PHE A 153 -2.60 -9.65 21.29
N SER A 154 -3.21 -9.86 20.12
CA SER A 154 -3.38 -8.81 19.09
C SER A 154 -4.25 -7.64 19.55
N GLU A 155 -5.17 -7.88 20.48
CA GLU A 155 -6.10 -6.88 21.01
C GLU A 155 -5.57 -6.08 22.20
N LYS A 156 -4.36 -6.37 22.69
CA LYS A 156 -3.74 -5.57 23.75
C LYS A 156 -3.55 -4.13 23.29
N LYS A 157 -4.46 -3.25 23.72
CA LYS A 157 -4.38 -1.81 23.46
C LYS A 157 -3.26 -1.21 24.31
N THR A 158 -2.22 -0.72 23.66
CA THR A 158 -1.31 0.23 24.30
C THR A 158 -2.02 1.59 24.40
N PRO A 159 -1.95 2.28 25.54
CA PRO A 159 -2.52 3.62 25.65
C PRO A 159 -1.86 4.52 24.61
N SER A 160 -2.66 5.30 23.90
CA SER A 160 -2.14 6.25 22.92
C SER A 160 -1.21 7.24 23.63
N PRO A 161 0.00 7.47 23.14
CA PRO A 161 0.92 8.46 23.72
C PRO A 161 0.43 9.90 23.51
N VAL A 162 -0.60 10.11 22.70
CA VAL A 162 -1.16 11.42 22.33
C VAL A 162 -2.68 11.36 22.38
N ASP A 163 -3.32 12.48 22.74
CA ASP A 163 -4.77 12.63 22.68
C ASP A 163 -5.32 12.36 21.27
N MET A 164 -6.27 11.44 21.19
CA MET A 164 -6.95 11.05 19.95
C MET A 164 -8.34 11.70 19.80
N THR A 165 -8.71 12.62 20.70
CA THR A 165 -9.99 13.33 20.62
C THR A 165 -10.10 14.06 19.28
N PRO A 166 -11.11 13.76 18.45
CA PRO A 166 -11.24 14.39 17.15
C PRO A 166 -11.45 15.90 17.29
N TRP A 167 -10.83 16.67 16.39
CA TRP A 167 -11.01 18.12 16.34
C TRP A 167 -12.50 18.49 16.18
N PRO A 168 -13.07 19.42 16.97
CA PRO A 168 -14.52 19.68 16.99
C PRO A 168 -15.14 20.04 15.64
N LEU A 169 -14.38 20.68 14.75
CA LEU A 169 -14.84 21.08 13.42
C LEU A 169 -14.61 20.01 12.35
N ALA A 170 -13.97 18.89 12.68
CA ALA A 170 -13.60 17.86 11.70
C ALA A 170 -14.78 17.44 10.82
N LYS A 171 -15.94 17.13 11.41
CA LYS A 171 -17.14 16.72 10.66
C LYS A 171 -17.66 17.82 9.72
N LYS A 172 -17.67 19.08 10.18
CA LYS A 172 -18.16 20.22 9.39
C LYS A 172 -17.24 20.48 8.20
N VAL A 173 -15.93 20.44 8.43
CA VAL A 173 -14.91 20.62 7.39
C VAL A 173 -14.95 19.46 6.39
N SER A 174 -15.08 18.21 6.86
CA SER A 174 -15.25 17.04 5.96
C SER A 174 -16.48 17.17 5.06
N ALA A 175 -17.62 17.61 5.60
CA ALA A 175 -18.83 17.86 4.81
C ALA A 175 -18.62 18.98 3.76
N GLY A 176 -17.93 20.05 4.15
CA GLY A 176 -17.56 21.15 3.25
C GLY A 176 -16.66 20.69 2.10
N ILE A 177 -15.62 19.88 2.41
CA ILE A 177 -14.72 19.31 1.40
C ILE A 177 -15.51 18.41 0.44
N PHE A 178 -16.36 17.52 0.95
CA PHE A 178 -17.17 16.61 0.14
C PHE A 178 -18.12 17.39 -0.80
N GLY A 179 -18.81 18.41 -0.28
CA GLY A 179 -19.66 19.28 -1.07
C GLY A 179 -18.89 20.04 -2.15
N ALA A 180 -17.72 20.58 -1.82
CA ALA A 180 -16.86 21.26 -2.78
C ALA A 180 -16.38 20.31 -3.90
N THR A 181 -15.99 19.08 -3.56
CA THR A 181 -15.62 18.06 -4.56
C THR A 181 -16.78 17.77 -5.50
N ILE A 182 -17.99 17.50 -4.98
CA ILE A 182 -19.18 17.27 -5.82
C ILE A 182 -19.44 18.47 -6.73
N ALA A 183 -19.40 19.69 -6.17
CA ALA A 183 -19.64 20.91 -6.93
C ALA A 183 -18.64 21.08 -8.08
N ILE A 184 -17.35 20.81 -7.84
CA ILE A 184 -16.30 20.87 -8.87
C ILE A 184 -16.61 19.87 -9.98
N TYR A 185 -16.92 18.61 -9.66
CA TYR A 185 -17.24 17.60 -10.67
C TYR A 185 -18.48 18.00 -11.50
N LEU A 186 -19.56 18.41 -10.84
CA LEU A 186 -20.78 18.85 -11.54
C LEU A 186 -20.53 20.07 -12.43
N LEU A 187 -19.76 21.05 -11.95
CA LEU A 187 -19.43 22.26 -12.71
C LEU A 187 -18.57 21.93 -13.94
N LEU A 188 -17.52 21.11 -13.77
CA LEU A 188 -16.68 20.69 -14.88
C LEU A 188 -17.45 19.85 -15.90
N THR A 189 -18.32 18.94 -15.45
CA THR A 189 -19.20 18.18 -16.35
C THR A 189 -20.16 19.11 -17.11
N ALA A 190 -20.71 20.12 -16.45
CA ALA A 190 -21.59 21.09 -17.10
C ALA A 190 -20.87 21.99 -18.11
N LEU A 191 -19.61 22.36 -17.86
CA LEU A 191 -18.79 23.14 -18.81
C LEU A 191 -18.24 22.31 -19.98
N SER A 192 -18.15 20.99 -19.80
CA SER A 192 -17.64 20.03 -20.80
C SER A 192 -18.70 19.61 -21.82
N ASN A 193 -19.99 19.80 -21.51
CA ASN A 193 -21.12 19.52 -22.39
C ASN A 193 -21.56 20.78 -23.12
#